data_AF-A0AAV4BYD6-F1
#
_entry.id   AF-A0AAV4BYD6-F1
#
_cell.length_a   1.000
_cell.length_b   1.000
_cell.length_c   1.000
_cell.angle_alpha   90.00
_cell.angle_beta   90.00
_cell.angle_gamma   90.00
#
_symmetry.space_group_name_H-M   'P 1'
#
loop_
_entity.id
_entity.type
_entity.pdbx_description
1 polymer ?
#
loop_
_entity_poly.entity_id
_entity_poly.type
_entity_poly.pdbx_seq_one_letter_code
_entity_poly.pdbx_strand_id
1 'polypeptide(L)'
;MASPSIAAECSWAAHSDLCGSDHFPIFLSLTSNFRPNVYTISFNFLKADWNRFGDLCQLSPDDSVADIEQFTSKLLDAARSSIPFHKGTKY
;
A
#
# COMPACT_ATOMS: atom_id res chain seq x y z
N MET A 1 0.32 3.11 -14.95
CA MET A 1 0.39 2.10 -16.04
C MET A 1 1.29 0.97 -15.57
N ALA A 2 0.90 -0.28 -15.75
CA ALA A 2 1.74 -1.42 -15.41
C ALA A 2 2.81 -1.63 -16.50
N SER A 3 4.02 -2.04 -16.11
CA SER A 3 5.05 -2.43 -17.09
C SER A 3 4.59 -3.67 -17.86
N PRO A 4 4.68 -3.71 -19.21
CA PRO A 4 4.36 -4.90 -20.00
C PRO A 4 5.13 -6.15 -19.57
N SER A 5 6.35 -5.97 -19.04
CA SER A 5 7.17 -7.06 -18.51
C SER A 5 6.52 -7.78 -17.33
N ILE A 6 5.86 -7.03 -16.44
CA ILE A 6 5.20 -7.59 -15.24
C ILE A 6 3.98 -8.41 -15.64
N ALA A 7 3.23 -7.98 -16.65
CA ALA A 7 2.04 -8.69 -17.09
C ALA A 7 2.36 -10.11 -17.61
N ALA A 8 3.51 -10.28 -18.26
CA ALA A 8 4.01 -11.57 -18.76
C ALA A 8 4.48 -12.51 -17.63
N GLU A 9 4.81 -11.95 -16.45
CA GLU A 9 5.23 -12.70 -15.27
C GLU A 9 4.04 -13.09 -14.36
N CYS A 10 2.82 -12.74 -14.74
CA CYS A 10 1.61 -13.04 -13.97
C CYS A 10 0.75 -14.07 -14.69
N SER A 11 0.21 -15.03 -13.94
CA SER A 11 -0.98 -15.77 -14.34
C SER A 11 -2.22 -15.03 -13.84
N TRP A 12 -3.25 -15.04 -14.69
CA TRP A 12 -4.50 -14.31 -14.49
C TRP A 12 -5.65 -15.29 -14.48
N ALA A 13 -6.52 -15.19 -13.48
CA ALA A 13 -7.73 -15.99 -13.41
C ALA A 13 -8.89 -15.14 -12.89
N ALA A 14 -10.05 -15.22 -13.54
CA ALA A 14 -11.28 -14.69 -12.96
C ALA A 14 -11.80 -15.68 -11.91
N HIS A 15 -12.35 -15.17 -10.81
CA HIS A 15 -13.13 -16.00 -9.91
C HIS A 15 -14.38 -16.53 -10.64
N SER A 16 -14.83 -17.72 -10.27
CA SER A 16 -16.04 -18.32 -10.84
C SER A 16 -17.33 -17.75 -10.25
N ASP A 17 -17.24 -17.04 -9.12
CA ASP A 17 -18.36 -16.42 -8.43
C ASP A 17 -18.19 -14.89 -8.36
N LEU A 18 -19.30 -14.18 -8.49
CA LEU A 18 -19.42 -12.72 -8.41
C LEU A 18 -19.24 -12.19 -6.99
N CYS A 19 -19.37 -13.05 -5.97
CA CYS A 19 -19.21 -12.66 -4.57
C CYS A 19 -20.14 -11.51 -4.15
N GLY A 20 -21.32 -11.40 -4.77
CA GLY A 20 -22.30 -10.34 -4.51
C GLY A 20 -21.97 -8.97 -5.15
N SER A 21 -20.95 -8.89 -5.99
CA SER A 21 -20.61 -7.73 -6.83
C SER A 21 -21.22 -7.85 -8.23
N ASP A 22 -21.24 -6.77 -9.00
CA ASP A 22 -21.59 -6.76 -10.42
C ASP A 22 -20.41 -7.13 -11.35
N HIS A 23 -19.22 -7.35 -10.77
CA HIS A 23 -17.99 -7.75 -11.46
C HIS A 23 -17.33 -8.96 -10.80
N PHE A 24 -16.74 -9.84 -11.62
CA PHE A 24 -15.93 -10.96 -11.13
C PHE A 24 -14.59 -10.48 -10.57
N PRO A 25 -14.18 -10.93 -9.38
CA PRO A 25 -12.82 -10.72 -8.90
C PRO A 25 -11.78 -11.34 -9.85
N ILE A 26 -10.61 -10.70 -9.95
CA ILE A 26 -9.47 -11.21 -10.72
C ILE A 26 -8.35 -11.58 -9.74
N PHE A 27 -7.85 -12.81 -9.85
CA PHE A 27 -6.66 -13.26 -9.15
C PHE A 27 -5.43 -13.12 -10.03
N LEU A 28 -4.38 -12.62 -9.40
CA LEU A 28 -3.06 -12.43 -9.97
C LEU A 28 -2.08 -13.26 -9.18
N SER A 29 -1.36 -14.16 -9.86
CA SER A 29 -0.27 -14.94 -9.25
C SER A 29 1.00 -14.76 -10.06
N LEU A 30 2.12 -14.53 -9.39
CA LEU A 30 3.42 -14.49 -10.06
C LEU A 30 3.81 -15.91 -10.48
N THR A 31 4.24 -16.07 -11.74
CA THR A 31 4.69 -17.37 -12.28
C THR A 31 6.09 -17.72 -11.82
N SER A 32 6.88 -16.74 -11.39
CA SER A 32 8.21 -16.93 -10.82
C SER A 32 8.15 -17.07 -9.29
N ASN A 33 9.12 -17.81 -8.73
CA ASN A 33 9.38 -17.83 -7.29
C ASN A 33 10.00 -16.50 -6.85
N PHE A 34 9.20 -15.42 -6.91
CA PHE A 34 9.60 -14.14 -6.37
C PHE A 34 9.77 -14.29 -4.86
N ARG A 35 11.01 -14.28 -4.40
CA ARG A 35 11.32 -14.08 -2.98
C ARG A 35 11.27 -12.57 -2.78
N PRO A 36 10.23 -12.01 -2.14
CA PRO A 36 10.25 -10.59 -1.82
C PRO A 36 11.51 -10.33 -1.04
N ASN A 37 12.33 -9.41 -1.56
CA ASN A 37 13.45 -8.89 -0.80
C ASN A 37 12.82 -8.26 0.45
N VAL A 38 13.08 -8.82 1.63
CA VAL A 38 12.44 -8.46 2.91
C VAL A 38 13.01 -7.13 3.42
N TYR A 39 13.15 -6.16 2.54
CA TYR A 39 13.36 -4.76 2.86
C TYR A 39 12.04 -3.99 2.73
N THR A 40 10.90 -4.66 2.92
CA THR A 40 9.67 -3.95 3.24
C THR A 40 9.91 -3.22 4.55
N ILE A 41 9.92 -1.88 4.47
CA ILE A 41 9.75 -1.00 5.61
C ILE A 41 8.44 -1.45 6.27
N SER A 42 8.54 -2.26 7.31
CA SER A 42 7.41 -2.96 7.87
C SER A 42 6.88 -2.14 9.04
N PHE A 43 5.95 -1.25 8.75
CA PHE A 43 5.16 -0.59 9.78
C PHE A 43 4.50 -1.64 10.69
N ASN A 44 4.68 -1.47 11.99
CA ASN A 44 4.04 -2.27 13.02
C ASN A 44 2.68 -1.64 13.35
N PHE A 45 1.68 -1.98 12.52
CA PHE A 45 0.31 -1.48 12.67
C PHE A 45 -0.35 -1.89 14.00
N LEU A 46 0.12 -2.96 14.65
CA LEU A 46 -0.35 -3.34 15.99
C LEU A 46 0.10 -2.36 17.08
N LYS A 47 1.14 -1.56 16.80
CA LYS A 47 1.68 -0.53 17.71
C LYS A 47 1.47 0.88 17.18
N ALA A 48 0.63 1.04 16.16
CA ALA A 48 0.30 2.35 15.60
C ALA A 48 -0.46 3.22 16.61
N ASP A 49 -0.07 4.49 16.70
CA ASP A 49 -0.89 5.52 17.31
C ASP A 49 -1.84 6.09 16.25
N TRP A 50 -3.00 5.44 16.11
CA TRP A 50 -3.99 5.80 15.09
C TRP A 50 -4.63 7.17 15.31
N ASN A 51 -4.71 7.63 16.56
CA ASN A 51 -5.23 8.97 16.86
C ASN A 51 -4.25 10.01 16.33
N ARG A 52 -2.96 9.87 16.65
CA ARG A 52 -1.92 10.76 16.14
C ARG A 52 -1.82 10.70 14.60
N PHE A 53 -1.93 9.51 14.01
CA PHE A 53 -1.98 9.38 12.55
C PHE A 53 -3.15 10.17 11.96
N GLY A 54 -4.36 9.99 12.52
CA GLY A 54 -5.56 10.70 12.09
C GLY A 54 -5.40 12.21 12.19
N ASP A 55 -4.86 12.71 13.30
CA ASP A 55 -4.58 14.13 13.51
C ASP A 55 -3.59 14.69 12.47
N LEU A 56 -2.54 13.93 12.14
CA LEU A 56 -1.56 14.31 11.12
C LEU A 56 -2.10 14.22 9.69
N CYS A 57 -3.15 13.44 9.47
CA CYS A 57 -3.81 13.31 8.17
C CYS A 57 -4.95 14.31 7.95
N GLN A 58 -5.35 15.08 8.96
CA GLN A 58 -6.34 16.13 8.79
C GLN A 58 -5.78 17.23 7.90
N LEU A 59 -6.26 17.27 6.66
CA LEU A 59 -5.95 18.35 5.74
C LEU A 59 -6.68 19.61 6.20
N SER A 60 -5.94 20.70 6.37
CA SER A 60 -6.54 22.01 6.55
C SER A 60 -7.18 22.46 5.22
N PRO A 61 -8.14 23.40 5.24
CA PRO A 61 -8.71 23.97 4.02
C PRO A 61 -7.66 24.60 3.09
N ASP A 62 -6.52 25.01 3.64
CA ASP A 62 -5.39 25.59 2.91
C ASP A 62 -4.39 24.53 2.39
N ASP A 63 -4.54 23.26 2.78
CA ASP A 63 -3.72 22.18 2.26
C ASP A 63 -4.17 21.81 0.84
N SER A 64 -3.69 22.56 -0.14
CA SER A 64 -3.81 22.15 -1.54
C SER A 64 -2.95 20.91 -1.79
N VAL A 65 -3.57 19.75 -1.91
CA VAL A 65 -2.91 18.55 -2.42
C VAL A 65 -3.07 18.57 -3.94
N ALA A 66 -2.11 19.18 -4.62
CA ALA A 66 -2.21 19.44 -6.06
C ALA A 66 -2.05 18.17 -6.91
N ASP A 67 -1.38 17.14 -6.39
CA ASP A 67 -1.16 15.88 -7.08
C ASP A 67 -1.03 14.68 -6.13
N ILE A 68 -1.05 13.48 -6.72
CA ILE A 68 -0.98 12.21 -6.00
C ILE A 68 0.37 11.99 -5.31
N GLU A 69 1.45 12.59 -5.79
CA GLU A 69 2.79 12.44 -5.23
C GLU A 69 2.89 13.19 -3.90
N GLN A 70 2.38 14.43 -3.86
CA GLN A 70 2.26 15.25 -2.66
C GLN A 70 1.31 14.61 -1.65
N PHE A 71 0.18 14.07 -2.10
CA PHE A 71 -0.73 13.31 -1.24
C PHE A 71 -0.02 12.14 -0.56
N THR A 72 0.64 11.31 -1.37
CA THR A 72 1.31 10.09 -0.91
C THR A 72 2.44 10.44 0.05
N SER A 73 3.20 11.50 -0.22
CA SER A 73 4.29 11.94 0.65
C SER A 73 3.79 12.37 2.03
N LYS A 74 2.73 13.20 2.09
CA LYS A 74 2.11 13.61 3.36
C LYS A 74 1.60 12.39 4.15
N LEU A 75 0.95 11.43 3.48
CA LEU A 75 0.46 10.21 4.11
C LEU A 75 1.60 9.35 4.70
N LEU A 76 2.71 9.22 3.96
CA LEU A 76 3.88 8.48 4.42
C LEU A 76 4.57 9.16 5.60
N ASP A 77 4.62 10.48 5.63
CA ASP A 77 5.23 11.24 6.74
C ASP A 77 4.38 11.17 8.02
N ALA A 78 3.06 11.22 7.87
CA ALA A 78 2.13 10.95 8.96
C ALA A 78 2.35 9.53 9.52
N ALA A 79 2.45 8.52 8.64
CA ALA A 79 2.69 7.14 9.03
C ALA A 79 4.04 6.95 9.73
N ARG A 80 5.13 7.52 9.19
CA ARG A 80 6.47 7.49 9.82
C ARG A 80 6.49 8.10 11.21
N SER A 81 5.66 9.12 11.44
CA SER A 81 5.61 9.86 12.71
C SER A 81 4.71 9.21 13.77
N SER A 82 3.85 8.27 13.39
CA SER A 82 2.80 7.70 14.26
C SER A 82 2.80 6.17 14.32
N ILE A 83 3.47 5.49 13.38
CA ILE A 83 3.50 4.04 13.28
C ILE A 83 4.94 3.56 13.42
N PRO A 84 5.28 2.86 14.53
CA PRO A 84 6.62 2.30 14.71
C PRO A 84 6.94 1.26 13.65
N PHE A 85 8.22 1.08 13.31
CA PHE A 85 8.66 -0.04 12.46
C PHE A 85 8.88 -1.32 13.28
N HIS A 86 8.74 -2.48 12.65
CA HIS A 86 9.20 -3.73 13.23
C HIS A 86 10.70 -3.66 13.51
N LYS A 87 11.14 -4.13 14.68
CA LYS A 87 12.56 -4.18 15.04
C LYS A 87 13.28 -5.13 14.06
N GLY A 88 14.04 -4.58 13.12
CA GLY A 88 14.74 -5.34 12.08
C GLY A 88 15.07 -4.52 10.83
N THR A 89 14.37 -3.42 10.59
CA THR A 89 14.67 -2.49 9.49
C THR A 89 15.68 -1.46 9.98
N LYS A 90 16.97 -1.67 9.71
CA LYS A 90 18.01 -0.65 9.90
C LYS A 90 17.99 0.31 8.71
N TYR A 91 18.15 1.60 8.99
CA TYR A 91 18.50 2.64 8.03
C TYR A 91 20.01 2.64 7.79
#